data_AF-A0A2E2ES20-F1
#
_entry.id   AF-A0A2E2ES20-F1
#
_cell.length_a   1.000
_cell.length_b   1.000
_cell.length_c   1.000
_cell.angle_alpha   90.00
_cell.angle_beta   90.00
_cell.angle_gamma   90.00
#
_symmetry.space_group_name_H-M   'P 1'
#
loop_
_entity.id
_entity.type
_entity.pdbx_description
1 polymer ?
#
loop_
_entity_poly.entity_id
_entity_poly.type
_entity_poly.pdbx_seq_one_letter_code
_entity_poly.pdbx_strand_id
1 'polypeptide(L)' 'MVYLNYNNLDEATQERLLSMSKKEVERKFGKQLRNYAREHFVNYQKLLEEEAIRNLYNFKYVFNI' A
#
# COMPACT_ATOMS: atom_id res chain seq x y z
N MET A 1 10.79 -1.04 9.66
CA MET A 1 11.56 -0.16 8.75
C MET A 1 11.78 -0.91 7.46
N VAL A 2 11.67 -0.23 6.33
CA VAL A 2 11.90 -0.80 4.99
C VAL A 2 13.24 -0.30 4.49
N TYR A 3 14.14 -1.22 4.19
CA TYR A 3 15.47 -0.90 3.68
C TYR A 3 15.41 -0.83 2.16
N LEU A 4 15.85 0.30 1.61
CA LEU A 4 15.91 0.56 0.18
C LEU A 4 17.34 0.91 -0.21
N ASN A 5 17.77 0.42 -1.37
CA ASN A 5 19.01 0.89 -1.98
C ASN A 5 18.66 2.17 -2.76
N TYR A 6 19.37 3.28 -2.51
CA TYR A 6 19.11 4.56 -3.19
C TYR A 6 19.23 4.42 -4.71
N ASN A 7 20.14 3.56 -5.18
CA ASN A 7 20.39 3.31 -6.60
C ASN A 7 19.37 2.36 -7.24
N ASN A 8 18.43 1.78 -6.47
CA ASN A 8 17.46 0.81 -6.97
C ASN A 8 16.04 1.12 -6.50
N LEU A 9 15.51 2.26 -6.95
CA LEU A 9 14.09 2.64 -6.87
C LEU A 9 13.37 2.36 -8.20
N ASP A 10 13.71 1.23 -8.82
CA ASP A 10 13.11 0.76 -10.05
C ASP A 10 11.62 0.37 -9.86
N GLU A 11 10.93 0.17 -10.99
CA GLU A 11 9.52 -0.21 -11.02
C GLU A 11 9.26 -1.45 -10.16
N ALA A 12 10.14 -2.46 -10.22
CA ALA A 12 10.02 -3.67 -9.41
C ALA A 12 10.05 -3.39 -7.90
N THR A 13 10.90 -2.46 -7.46
CA THR A 13 10.93 -2.03 -6.05
C THR A 13 9.65 -1.30 -5.66
N GLN A 14 9.13 -0.42 -6.53
CA GLN A 14 7.87 0.29 -6.28
C GLN A 14 6.68 -0.67 -6.20
N GLU A 15 6.58 -1.63 -7.12
CA GLU A 15 5.54 -2.66 -7.11
C GLU A 15 5.60 -3.53 -5.85
N ARG A 16 6.80 -3.93 -5.43
CA ARG A 16 7.00 -4.69 -4.18
C ARG A 16 6.46 -3.92 -2.98
N LEU A 17 6.80 -2.62 -2.87
CA LEU A 17 6.34 -1.77 -1.77
C LEU A 17 4.82 -1.64 -1.77
N LEU A 18 4.23 -1.37 -2.94
CA LEU A 18 2.79 -1.25 -3.07
C LEU A 18 2.07 -2.55 -2.72
N SER A 19 2.60 -3.70 -3.14
CA SER A 19 2.06 -5.02 -2.81
C SER A 19 2.11 -5.31 -1.31
N MET A 20 3.22 -4.98 -0.65
CA MET A 20 3.33 -5.08 0.82
C MET A 20 2.31 -4.19 1.52
N SER A 21 2.17 -2.95 1.07
CA SER A 21 1.21 -2.00 1.63
C SER A 21 -0.24 -2.44 1.44
N LYS A 22 -0.61 -2.92 0.24
CA LYS A 22 -1.95 -3.48 -0.06
C LYS A 22 -2.30 -4.62 0.90
N LYS A 23 -1.37 -5.55 1.13
CA LYS A 23 -1.57 -6.67 2.08
C LYS A 23 -1.78 -6.18 3.51
N GLU A 24 -1.04 -5.16 3.93
CA GLU A 24 -1.17 -4.61 5.29
C GLU A 24 -2.51 -3.89 5.48
N VAL A 25 -2.90 -3.05 4.53
CA VAL A 25 -4.18 -2.33 4.54
C VAL A 25 -5.34 -3.32 4.49
N GLU A 26 -5.28 -4.33 3.62
CA GLU A 26 -6.32 -5.35 3.54
C GLU A 26 -6.43 -6.15 4.84
N ARG A 27 -5.30 -6.52 5.46
CA ARG A 27 -5.29 -7.22 6.75
C ARG A 27 -5.90 -6.39 7.89
N LYS A 28 -5.61 -5.09 7.94
CA LYS A 28 -6.06 -4.20 9.02
C LYS A 28 -7.48 -3.67 8.81
N PHE A 29 -7.81 -3.28 7.59
CA PHE A 29 -8.98 -2.47 7.25
C PHE A 29 -9.84 -3.10 6.15
N GLY A 30 -9.46 -4.25 5.58
CA GLY A 30 -10.15 -4.84 4.42
C GLY A 30 -11.64 -5.08 4.64
N LYS A 31 -12.07 -5.49 5.85
CA LYS A 31 -13.50 -5.62 6.17
C LYS A 31 -14.24 -4.29 6.09
N GLN A 32 -13.66 -3.22 6.63
CA GLN A 32 -14.27 -1.88 6.61
C GLN A 32 -14.32 -1.32 5.19
N LEU A 33 -13.22 -1.48 4.43
CA LEU A 33 -13.16 -1.05 3.03
C LEU A 33 -14.16 -1.80 2.15
N ARG A 34 -14.37 -3.11 2.35
CA ARG A 34 -15.40 -3.88 1.63
C ARG A 34 -16.81 -3.42 1.97
N ASN A 35 -17.09 -3.16 3.25
CA ASN A 35 -18.38 -2.64 3.68
C ASN A 35 -18.65 -1.27 3.07
N TYR A 36 -17.69 -0.34 3.17
CA TYR A 36 -17.78 0.99 2.58
C TYR A 36 -17.99 0.92 1.06
N ALA A 37 -17.22 0.07 0.36
CA ALA A 37 -17.35 -0.10 -1.08
C ALA A 37 -18.76 -0.59 -1.49
N ARG A 38 -19.32 -1.52 -0.71
CA ARG A 38 -20.69 -2.01 -0.92
C ARG A 38 -21.75 -0.96 -0.61
N GLU A 39 -21.62 -0.24 0.50
CA GLU A 39 -22.59 0.79 0.94
C GLU A 39 -22.64 1.98 -0.02
N HIS A 40 -21.49 2.36 -0.58
CA HIS A 40 -21.36 3.52 -1.46
C HIS A 40 -21.25 3.18 -2.95
N PHE A 41 -21.40 1.90 -3.33
CA PHE A 41 -21.30 1.42 -4.71
C PHE A 41 -20.01 1.84 -5.44
N VAL A 42 -18.88 1.87 -4.71
CA VAL A 42 -17.56 2.20 -5.27
C VAL A 42 -16.70 0.95 -5.48
N ASN A 43 -15.70 1.05 -6.35
CA ASN A 43 -14.80 -0.05 -6.63
C ASN A 43 -13.86 -0.32 -5.45
N TYR A 44 -14.02 -1.47 -4.80
CA TYR A 44 -13.18 -1.91 -3.67
C TYR A 44 -11.68 -1.95 -4.02
N GLN A 45 -11.33 -2.45 -5.20
CA GLN A 45 -9.93 -2.61 -5.60
C GLN A 45 -9.23 -1.26 -5.76
N LYS A 46 -9.93 -0.28 -6.35
CA LYS A 46 -9.46 1.10 -6.45
C LYS A 46 -9.28 1.74 -5.07
N LEU A 47 -10.27 1.58 -4.19
CA LEU A 47 -10.21 2.09 -2.82
C LEU A 47 -9.03 1.48 -2.03
N LEU A 48 -8.83 0.17 -2.14
CA LEU A 48 -7.72 -0.53 -1.50
C LEU A 48 -6.37 -0.04 -2.02
N GLU A 49 -6.27 0.23 -3.31
CA GLU A 49 -5.06 0.76 -3.93
C GLU A 49 -4.74 2.19 -3.46
N GLU A 50 -5.73 3.07 -3.41
CA GLU A 50 -5.58 4.43 -2.89
C GLU A 50 -5.11 4.43 -1.43
N GLU A 51 -5.73 3.60 -0.57
CA GLU A 51 -5.33 3.47 0.82
C GLU A 51 -3.96 2.81 0.98
N ALA A 52 -3.59 1.87 0.11
CA ALA A 52 -2.25 1.30 0.11
C ALA A 52 -1.18 2.32 -0.26
N ILE A 53 -1.43 3.20 -1.25
CA ILE A 53 -0.52 4.29 -1.60
C ILE A 53 -0.35 5.23 -0.40
N ARG A 54 -1.45 5.60 0.26
CA ARG A 54 -1.40 6.43 1.49
C ARG A 54 -0.59 5.78 2.60
N ASN A 55 -0.76 4.47 2.79
CA ASN A 55 -0.05 3.73 3.82
C ASN A 55 1.48 3.65 3.56
N LEU A 56 1.94 3.80 2.32
CA LEU A 56 3.38 3.90 2.03
C LEU A 56 4.05 5.11 2.72
N TYR A 57 3.33 6.20 2.96
CA TYR A 57 3.85 7.37 3.69
C TYR A 57 4.07 7.09 5.18
N ASN A 58 3.43 6.05 5.73
CA ASN A 58 3.60 5.65 7.13
C ASN A 58 4.81 4.73 7.34
N PHE A 59 5.45 4.28 6.26
CA PHE A 59 6.62 3.41 6.35
C PHE A 59 7.85 4.22 6.74
N LYS A 60 8.62 3.67 7.67
CA LYS A 60 9.96 4.19 7.98
C LYS A 60 10.96 3.60 7.01
N TYR A 61 11.48 4.40 6.09
CA TYR A 61 12.50 3.98 5.14
C TYR A 61 13.90 4.21 5.68
N VAL A 62 14.80 3.28 5.39
CA VAL A 62 16.24 3.44 5.58
C VAL A 62 16.89 3.28 4.22
N PHE A 63 17.57 4.32 3.76
CA PHE A 63 18.25 4.31 2.47
C PHE A 63 19.71 3.94 2.68
N ASN A 64 20.12 2.83 2.06
CA ASN A 64 21.52 2.47 1.94
C ASN A 64 22.07 3.18 0.70
N ILE A 65 23.17 3.92 0.89
CA ILE A 65 23.93 4.62 -0.17
C ILE A 65 24.99 3.67 -0.70
#